data_AF-A0A285K8W5-F1
#
_entry.id   AF-A0A285K8W5-F1
#
_cell.length_a   1.000
_cell.length_b   1.000
_cell.length_c   1.000
_cell.angle_alpha   90.00
_cell.angle_beta   90.00
_cell.angle_gamma   90.00
#
_symmetry.space_group_name_H-M   'P 1'
#
loop_
_entity.id
_entity.type
_entity.pdbx_description
1 polymer ?
#
loop_
_entity_poly.entity_id
_entity_poly.type
_entity_poly.pdbx_seq_one_letter_code
_entity_poly.pdbx_strand_id
1 'polypeptide(L)'
;MWLSGERPGPIGARLAPFLALAFREPRLRELRPYTSHWTLLFSRTAEWPFTRTGPAVAPTSTPGRFVVDSRKGHPSPEIGAATALHLVLTHLPASRPR
;
A
#
# COMPACT_ATOMS: atom_id res chain seq x y z
N MET A 1 -4.47 12.43 30.09
CA MET A 1 -3.10 12.97 30.02
C MET A 1 -2.35 12.15 28.98
N TRP A 2 -2.28 12.62 27.72
CA TRP A 2 -1.52 11.96 26.66
C TRP A 2 -0.19 12.69 26.53
N LEU A 3 0.90 12.01 26.90
CA LEU A 3 2.26 12.51 26.90
C LEU A 3 2.78 12.63 25.46
N SER A 4 3.64 13.63 25.25
CA SER A 4 4.31 14.02 24.01
C SER A 4 4.67 12.85 23.09
N GLY A 5 4.01 12.78 21.93
CA GLY A 5 4.41 11.93 20.82
C GLY A 5 4.22 12.74 19.55
N GLU A 6 5.31 13.02 18.84
CA GLU A 6 5.30 13.70 17.54
C GLU A 6 4.18 13.11 16.69
N ARG A 7 3.23 13.94 16.22
CA ARG A 7 2.19 13.44 15.32
C ARG A 7 2.93 12.84 14.14
N PRO A 8 2.72 11.55 13.80
CA PRO A 8 3.40 10.97 12.67
C PRO A 8 3.10 11.84 11.45
N GLY A 9 4.16 12.16 10.68
CA GLY A 9 4.07 13.09 9.55
C GLY A 9 2.98 12.70 8.54
N PRO A 10 2.67 13.58 7.57
CA PRO A 10 1.61 13.35 6.60
C PRO A 10 1.69 11.95 5.99
N ILE A 11 0.55 11.27 5.86
CA ILE A 11 0.52 9.87 5.41
C ILE A 11 1.27 9.65 4.08
N GLY A 12 1.19 10.61 3.16
CA GLY A 12 1.92 10.56 1.89
C GLY A 12 3.44 10.47 2.08
N ALA A 13 4.00 11.20 3.04
CA ALA A 13 5.43 11.12 3.38
C ALA A 13 5.79 9.75 3.95
N ARG A 14 4.92 9.16 4.78
CA ARG A 14 5.10 7.82 5.36
C ARG A 14 4.98 6.71 4.30
N LEU A 15 4.18 6.93 3.26
CA LEU A 15 4.01 6.02 2.12
C LEU A 15 5.12 6.16 1.06
N ALA A 16 5.86 7.28 1.05
CA ALA A 16 6.85 7.58 0.02
C ALA A 16 7.89 6.47 -0.21
N PRO A 17 8.47 5.81 0.82
CA PRO A 17 9.43 4.73 0.60
C PRO A 17 8.82 3.53 -0.13
N PHE A 18 7.57 3.19 0.15
CA PHE A 18 6.86 2.12 -0.56
C PHE A 18 6.50 2.53 -1.98
N LEU A 19 5.97 3.75 -2.16
CA LEU A 19 5.61 4.28 -3.48
C LEU A 19 6.81 4.33 -4.43
N ALA A 20 7.98 4.73 -3.95
CA ALA A 20 9.20 4.76 -4.74
C ALA A 20 9.57 3.39 -5.32
N LEU A 21 9.30 2.30 -4.59
CA LEU A 21 9.48 0.94 -5.08
C LEU A 21 8.34 0.52 -6.02
N ALA A 22 7.10 0.82 -5.65
CA ALA A 22 5.92 0.48 -6.45
C ALA A 22 5.96 1.12 -7.85
N PHE A 23 6.45 2.35 -7.99
CA PHE A 23 6.59 3.02 -9.29
C PHE A 23 7.65 2.39 -10.21
N ARG A 24 8.60 1.64 -9.64
CA ARG A 24 9.62 0.92 -10.41
C ARG A 24 9.15 -0.46 -10.88
N GLU A 25 8.07 -0.97 -10.32
CA GLU A 25 7.51 -2.28 -10.64
C GLU A 25 6.49 -2.17 -11.79
N PRO A 26 6.76 -2.76 -12.97
CA PRO A 26 5.88 -2.64 -14.14
C PRO A 26 4.42 -3.01 -13.85
N ARG A 27 4.18 -4.09 -13.08
CA ARG A 27 2.82 -4.56 -12.77
C ARG A 27 2.01 -3.59 -11.93
N LEU A 28 2.67 -2.79 -11.08
CA LEU A 28 2.01 -1.77 -10.26
C LEU A 28 1.91 -0.43 -10.98
N ARG A 29 2.84 -0.14 -11.90
CA ARG A 29 2.79 1.06 -12.74
C ARG A 29 1.57 1.09 -13.66
N GLU A 30 1.03 -0.07 -14.03
CA GLU A 30 -0.23 -0.21 -14.77
C GLU A 30 -1.47 0.10 -13.92
N LEU A 31 -1.34 0.12 -12.59
CA LEU A 31 -2.44 0.38 -11.67
C LEU A 31 -2.41 1.82 -11.17
N ARG A 32 -3.58 2.39 -10.92
CA ARG A 32 -3.73 3.71 -10.30
C ARG A 32 -3.58 3.58 -8.77
N PRO A 33 -2.54 4.15 -8.14
CA PRO A 33 -2.49 4.26 -6.69
C PRO A 33 -3.54 5.26 -6.21
N TYR A 34 -4.24 4.93 -5.13
CA TYR A 34 -5.16 5.83 -4.43
C TYR A 34 -5.14 5.52 -2.94
N THR A 35 -5.51 6.51 -2.11
CA THR A 35 -5.59 6.34 -0.67
C THR A 35 -7.04 6.30 -0.18
N SER A 36 -7.36 5.39 0.75
CA SER A 36 -8.63 5.33 1.48
C SER A 36 -8.38 4.97 2.94
N HIS A 37 -9.04 5.64 3.89
CA HIS A 37 -8.94 5.40 5.34
C HIS A 37 -7.51 5.09 5.81
N TRP A 38 -6.54 5.95 5.44
CA TRP A 38 -5.14 5.83 5.83
C TRP A 38 -4.37 4.63 5.25
N THR A 39 -4.87 4.04 4.18
CA THR A 39 -4.20 2.94 3.46
C THR A 39 -4.02 3.30 1.99
N LEU A 40 -2.94 2.81 1.41
CA LEU A 40 -2.66 2.84 -0.02
C LEU A 40 -3.25 1.59 -0.67
N LEU A 41 -4.01 1.80 -1.74
CA LEU A 41 -4.59 0.77 -2.57
C LEU A 41 -4.25 1.02 -4.04
N PHE A 42 -4.43 -0.01 -4.85
CA PHE A 42 -4.26 0.06 -6.30
C PHE A 42 -5.58 -0.25 -6.99
N SER A 43 -5.87 0.48 -8.07
CA SER A 43 -7.07 0.30 -8.90
C SER A 43 -6.69 0.02 -10.34
N ARG A 44 -7.44 -0.87 -11.01
CA ARG A 44 -7.39 -1.03 -12.48
C ARG A 44 -8.20 0.04 -13.21
N THR A 45 -9.22 0.61 -12.56
CA THR A 45 -9.98 1.73 -13.11
C THR A 45 -9.25 3.03 -12.82
N ALA A 46 -9.02 3.81 -13.88
CA ALA A 46 -8.46 5.16 -13.79
C ALA A 46 -9.50 6.21 -13.35
N GLU A 47 -10.79 5.89 -13.53
CA GLU A 47 -11.93 6.74 -13.21
C GLU A 47 -12.69 6.24 -11.99
N TRP A 48 -13.41 7.16 -11.35
CA TRP A 48 -14.25 6.85 -10.20
C TRP A 48 -15.50 6.06 -10.66
N PRO A 49 -15.94 5.02 -9.93
CA PRO A 49 -15.42 4.54 -8.65
C PRO A 49 -14.15 3.68 -8.78
N PHE A 50 -13.18 3.92 -7.90
CA PHE A 50 -11.96 3.11 -7.81
C PHE A 50 -12.26 1.72 -7.27
N THR A 51 -11.67 0.70 -7.90
CA THR A 51 -11.88 -0.70 -7.52
C THR A 51 -10.61 -1.29 -6.93
N ARG A 52 -10.66 -1.73 -5.66
CA ARG A 52 -9.51 -2.36 -4.99
C ARG A 52 -9.03 -3.57 -5.80
N THR A 53 -7.82 -3.46 -6.33
CA THR A 53 -7.11 -4.49 -7.11
C THR A 53 -5.94 -4.98 -6.27
N GLY A 54 -6.23 -5.88 -5.33
CA GLY A 54 -5.22 -6.55 -4.50
C GLY A 54 -5.19 -6.07 -3.05
N PRO A 55 -4.05 -6.29 -2.35
CA PRO A 55 -3.87 -5.91 -0.96
C PRO A 55 -3.89 -4.40 -0.74
N ALA A 56 -4.20 -4.00 0.50
CA ALA A 56 -4.04 -2.63 0.97
C ALA A 56 -2.74 -2.52 1.77
N VAL A 57 -2.07 -1.37 1.69
CA VAL A 57 -0.80 -1.11 2.38
C VAL A 57 -0.99 0.06 3.34
N ALA A 58 -0.79 -0.18 4.63
CA ALA A 58 -0.88 0.85 5.66
C ALA A 58 0.52 1.18 6.20
N PRO A 59 0.93 2.46 6.27
CA PRO A 59 2.16 2.82 6.96
C PRO A 59 1.96 2.71 8.48
N THR A 60 2.96 2.24 9.21
CA THR A 60 2.90 2.17 10.68
C THR A 60 3.58 3.37 11.33
N SER A 61 3.47 3.49 12.65
CA SER A 61 4.12 4.59 13.40
C SER A 61 5.64 4.53 13.29
N THR A 62 6.19 3.35 13.00
CA THR A 62 7.61 3.15 12.75
C THR A 62 7.96 3.59 11.31
N PRO A 63 8.86 4.56 11.10
CA PRO A 63 9.23 5.01 9.76
C PRO A 63 9.72 3.87 8.86
N GLY A 64 9.23 3.83 7.63
CA GLY A 64 9.62 2.80 6.65
C GLY A 64 9.05 1.40 6.91
N ARG A 65 8.16 1.24 7.89
CA ARG A 65 7.43 0.00 8.16
C ARG A 65 5.98 0.09 7.71
N PHE A 66 5.50 -1.05 7.23
CA PHE A 66 4.19 -1.18 6.60
C PHE A 66 3.50 -2.45 7.08
N VAL A 67 2.17 -2.41 7.05
CA VAL A 67 1.30 -3.57 7.20
C VAL A 67 0.57 -3.78 5.89
N VAL A 68 0.57 -5.01 5.38
CA VAL A 68 -0.14 -5.40 4.16
C VAL A 68 -1.38 -6.18 4.55
N ASP A 69 -2.55 -5.62 4.28
CA ASP A 69 -3.84 -6.29 4.45
C ASP A 69 -4.21 -6.99 3.14
N SER A 70 -4.08 -8.31 3.13
CA SER A 70 -4.62 -9.13 2.05
C SER A 70 -6.14 -9.20 2.19
N ARG A 71 -6.88 -9.23 1.07
CA ARG A 71 -8.35 -9.37 1.05
C ARG A 71 -8.91 -10.53 1.91
N LYS A 72 -8.05 -11.48 2.33
CA LYS A 72 -8.39 -12.65 3.12
C LYS A 72 -8.44 -12.38 4.65
N GLY A 73 -8.26 -11.14 5.10
CA GLY A 73 -8.58 -10.73 6.47
C GLY A 73 -7.47 -10.92 7.51
N HIS A 74 -6.24 -11.17 7.07
CA HIS A 74 -5.08 -11.23 7.95
C HIS A 74 -4.02 -10.21 7.52
N PRO A 75 -3.90 -9.08 8.25
CA PRO A 75 -2.83 -8.14 8.06
C PRO A 75 -1.47 -8.81 8.34
N SER A 76 -0.46 -8.48 7.56
CA SER A 76 0.91 -8.89 7.85
C SER A 76 1.41 -8.25 9.16
N PRO A 77 2.45 -8.80 9.81
CA PRO A 77 3.22 -8.03 10.79
C PRO A 77 3.83 -6.77 10.14
N GLU A 78 4.39 -5.88 10.96
CA GLU A 78 5.16 -4.74 10.46
C GLU A 78 6.38 -5.21 9.68
N ILE A 79 6.47 -4.82 8.41
CA ILE A 79 7.50 -5.24 7.48
C ILE A 79 8.08 -4.05 6.71
N GLY A 80 9.27 -4.21 6.13
CA GLY A 80 9.90 -3.17 5.31
C GLY A 80 9.24 -3.02 3.94
N ALA A 81 9.50 -1.89 3.26
CA ALA A 81 8.92 -1.55 1.97
C ALA A 81 9.11 -2.63 0.90
N ALA A 82 10.30 -3.24 0.80
CA ALA A 82 10.60 -4.27 -0.18
C ALA A 82 9.80 -5.56 0.05
N THR A 83 9.70 -6.01 1.31
CA THR A 83 8.88 -7.18 1.68
C THR A 83 7.40 -6.90 1.47
N ALA A 84 6.94 -5.68 1.80
CA ALA A 84 5.56 -5.26 1.53
C ALA A 84 5.26 -5.28 0.03
N LEU A 85 6.18 -4.79 -0.81
CA LEU A 85 6.04 -4.84 -2.27
C LEU A 85 5.90 -6.29 -2.75
N HIS A 86 6.76 -7.19 -2.27
CA HIS A 86 6.69 -8.61 -2.61
C HIS A 86 5.34 -9.22 -2.24
N LEU A 87 4.83 -8.96 -1.02
CA LEU A 87 3.50 -9.43 -0.61
C LEU A 87 2.38 -8.88 -1.50
N VAL A 88 2.46 -7.60 -1.86
CA VAL A 88 1.49 -6.99 -2.79
C VAL A 88 1.50 -7.73 -4.12
N LEU A 89 2.68 -7.94 -4.71
CA LEU A 89 2.83 -8.60 -6.02
C LEU A 89 2.36 -10.07 -6.01
N THR A 90 2.62 -10.80 -4.93
CA THR A 90 2.19 -12.18 -4.73
C THR A 90 0.67 -12.31 -4.66
N HIS A 91 -0.01 -11.29 -4.13
CA HIS A 91 -1.46 -11.26 -3.98
C HIS A 91 -2.19 -10.38 -5.01
N LEU A 92 -1.47 -9.83 -6.00
CA LEU A 92 -2.11 -9.19 -7.14
C LEU A 92 -2.85 -10.25 -7.96
N PRO A 93 -4.10 -9.98 -8.37
CA PRO A 93 -4.78 -10.85 -9.32
C PRO A 93 -3.95 -10.93 -10.61
N ALA A 94 -3.91 -12.10 -11.24
CA ALA A 94 -3.30 -12.26 -12.55
C ALA A 94 -3.83 -11.19 -13.50
N SER A 95 -2.92 -10.61 -14.30
CA SER A 95 -3.30 -9.70 -15.38
C SER A 95 -4.26 -10.48 -16.28
N ARG A 96 -5.47 -9.96 -16.50
CA ARG A 96 -6.40 -10.61 -17.43
C ARG A 96 -5.76 -10.46 -18.83
N PRO A 97 -5.62 -11.54 -19.62
CA PRO A 97 -5.16 -11.39 -21.00
C PRO A 97 -6.13 -10.46 -21.73
N ARG A 98 -5.56 -9.55 -22.51
CA ARG A 98 -6.26 -8.55 -23.31
C ARG A 98 -6.98 -9.21 -24.48
#